data_AF-K0AXN1-F1
#
_entry.id   AF-K0AXN1-F1
#
_cell.length_a   1.000
_cell.length_b   1.000
_cell.length_c   1.000
_cell.angle_alpha   90.00
_cell.angle_beta   90.00
_cell.angle_gamma   90.00
#
_symmetry.space_group_name_H-M   'P 1'
#
loop_
_entity.id
_entity.type
_entity.pdbx_description
1 polymer ?
#
loop_
_entity_poly.entity_id
_entity_poly.type
_entity_poly.pdbx_seq_one_letter_code
_entity_poly.pdbx_strand_id
1 'polypeptide(L)'
;MKEYLQVTPMLNYDSNVIQQLVKNRKWKDKDEFQKILEIYNFVRDEIKFGYNVDDTIKASRVLEDGYGQCNTKGTLFMALLRSVGIPCRIHGFTINKALQKGAMTGLMYSVAPQNIVHSWVEIFFEGNWLNIEGFILDVPYLNKLQEKFYECNGNFCGYCVATNDFKKPQIYWNKNDTYIQKEGINQDYGIFNSPDEFFRKHSQEFSPLKKWFYQNIGRKLMNQNVSKIRGDVK
;
A
#
# COMPACT_ATOMS: atom_id res chain seq x y z
N MET A 1 12.40 12.85 15.10
CA MET A 1 10.96 12.81 15.52
C MET A 1 10.11 13.92 14.89
N LYS A 2 10.45 15.21 15.03
CA LYS A 2 9.66 16.30 14.39
C LYS A 2 9.53 16.18 12.87
N GLU A 3 10.55 15.64 12.20
CA GLU A 3 10.54 15.39 10.75
C GLU A 3 9.51 14.34 10.32
N TYR A 4 9.29 13.32 11.15
CA TYR A 4 8.35 12.22 10.92
C TYR A 4 6.89 12.59 11.20
N LEU A 5 6.64 13.87 11.47
CA LEU A 5 5.34 14.48 11.71
C LEU A 5 5.13 15.69 10.80
N GLN A 6 5.97 15.93 9.79
CA GLN A 6 5.78 17.05 8.88
C GLN A 6 4.71 16.75 7.83
N VAL A 7 3.94 17.79 7.49
CA VAL A 7 3.12 17.84 6.28
C VAL A 7 4.05 17.90 5.07
N THR A 8 3.68 17.22 4.00
CA THR A 8 4.35 17.31 2.69
C THR A 8 3.31 17.36 1.57
N PRO A 9 3.69 17.69 0.33
CA PRO A 9 2.75 17.66 -0.79
C PRO A 9 2.00 16.33 -0.95
N MET A 10 2.66 15.18 -0.79
CA MET A 10 1.99 13.88 -0.82
C MET A 10 1.30 13.52 0.51
N LEU A 11 1.90 13.85 1.66
CA LEU A 11 1.32 13.65 2.99
C LEU A 11 0.48 14.87 3.42
N ASN A 12 -0.43 15.32 2.56
CA ASN A 12 -1.22 16.52 2.77
C ASN A 12 -2.40 16.31 3.75
N TYR A 13 -2.08 15.85 4.96
CA TYR A 13 -3.08 15.53 5.97
C TYR A 13 -3.76 16.76 6.55
N ASP A 14 -3.27 17.97 6.27
CA ASP A 14 -3.94 19.25 6.54
C ASP A 14 -5.17 19.51 5.66
N SER A 15 -5.35 18.73 4.58
CA SER A 15 -6.53 18.82 3.73
C SER A 15 -7.85 18.54 4.48
N ASN A 16 -8.91 19.24 4.07
CA ASN A 16 -10.23 19.14 4.69
C ASN A 16 -10.77 17.71 4.72
N VAL A 17 -10.64 16.95 3.62
CA VAL A 17 -11.13 15.56 3.53
C VAL A 17 -10.43 14.63 4.53
N ILE A 18 -9.12 14.77 4.73
CA ILE A 18 -8.37 13.98 5.72
C ILE A 18 -8.77 14.39 7.14
N GLN A 19 -8.79 15.69 7.45
CA GLN A 19 -9.16 16.17 8.78
C GLN A 19 -10.61 15.82 9.15
N GLN A 20 -11.54 15.84 8.19
CA GLN A 20 -12.92 15.40 8.39
C GLN A 20 -13.00 13.92 8.72
N LEU A 21 -12.29 13.05 8.00
CA LEU A 21 -12.23 11.62 8.32
C LEU A 21 -11.70 11.39 9.73
N VAL A 22 -10.57 12.01 10.08
CA VAL A 22 -9.92 11.87 11.39
C VAL A 22 -10.84 12.34 12.52
N LYS A 23 -11.56 13.46 12.31
CA LYS A 23 -12.55 13.97 13.26
C LYS A 23 -13.73 13.02 13.42
N ASN A 24 -14.30 12.54 12.31
CA ASN A 24 -15.47 11.65 12.32
C ASN A 24 -15.16 10.30 13.00
N ARG A 25 -13.95 9.78 12.80
CA ARG A 25 -13.47 8.55 13.45
C ARG A 25 -13.01 8.75 14.89
N LYS A 26 -12.88 10.00 15.36
CA LYS A 26 -12.40 10.36 16.70
C LYS A 26 -11.05 9.74 17.05
N TRP A 27 -10.17 9.56 16.07
CA TRP A 27 -8.88 8.89 16.31
C TRP A 27 -7.99 9.70 17.26
N LYS A 28 -8.07 11.04 17.25
CA LYS A 28 -7.29 11.89 18.15
C LYS A 28 -7.56 11.61 19.64
N ASP A 29 -8.77 11.17 19.98
CA ASP A 29 -9.25 10.94 21.34
C ASP A 29 -8.85 9.56 21.90
N LYS A 30 -8.22 8.72 21.07
CA LYS A 30 -7.83 7.35 21.43
C LYS A 30 -6.39 7.30 21.96
N ASP A 31 -6.07 6.24 22.67
CA ASP A 31 -4.69 5.92 23.00
C ASP A 31 -3.87 5.58 21.75
N GLU A 32 -2.55 5.57 21.89
CA GLU A 32 -1.61 5.37 20.80
C GLU A 32 -1.83 4.04 20.05
N PHE A 33 -2.08 2.95 20.78
CA PHE A 33 -2.30 1.65 20.18
C PHE A 33 -3.59 1.65 19.35
N GLN A 34 -4.69 2.17 19.90
CA GLN A 34 -5.98 2.24 19.20
C GLN A 34 -5.94 3.17 17.99
N LYS A 35 -5.21 4.29 18.04
CA LYS A 35 -4.95 5.15 16.88
C LYS A 35 -4.37 4.36 15.72
N ILE A 36 -3.29 3.64 15.98
CA ILE A 36 -2.55 2.89 14.94
C ILE A 36 -3.41 1.74 14.42
N LEU A 37 -4.01 0.95 15.31
CA LEU A 37 -4.83 -0.21 14.96
C LEU A 37 -6.02 0.18 14.08
N GLU A 38 -6.76 1.22 14.45
CA GLU A 38 -7.94 1.63 13.68
C GLU A 38 -7.57 2.26 12.34
N ILE A 39 -6.50 3.05 12.28
CA ILE A 39 -6.00 3.60 11.01
C ILE A 39 -5.50 2.48 10.10
N TYR A 40 -4.77 1.50 10.66
CA TYR A 40 -4.30 0.32 9.93
C TYR A 40 -5.46 -0.47 9.33
N ASN A 41 -6.48 -0.79 10.13
CA ASN A 41 -7.66 -1.53 9.67
C ASN A 41 -8.46 -0.72 8.64
N PHE A 42 -8.61 0.59 8.82
CA PHE A 42 -9.25 1.47 7.85
C PHE A 42 -8.53 1.42 6.49
N VAL A 43 -7.20 1.59 6.47
CA VAL A 43 -6.45 1.54 5.22
C VAL A 43 -6.46 0.15 4.61
N ARG A 44 -6.39 -0.92 5.42
CA ARG A 44 -6.45 -2.28 4.90
C ARG A 44 -7.79 -2.59 4.23
N ASP A 45 -8.89 -2.35 4.94
CA ASP A 45 -10.19 -2.93 4.60
C ASP A 45 -11.14 -1.95 3.91
N GLU A 46 -11.06 -0.65 4.21
CA GLU A 46 -11.97 0.36 3.64
C GLU A 46 -11.37 1.03 2.39
N ILE A 47 -10.04 1.06 2.26
CA ILE A 47 -9.37 1.49 1.03
C ILE A 47 -9.03 0.25 0.21
N LYS A 48 -9.81 -0.03 -0.83
CA LYS A 48 -9.66 -1.26 -1.62
C LYS A 48 -8.28 -1.37 -2.25
N PHE A 49 -7.77 -2.58 -2.43
CA PHE A 49 -6.60 -2.81 -3.28
C PHE A 49 -6.92 -2.43 -4.75
N GLY A 50 -6.05 -1.64 -5.39
CA GLY A 50 -6.22 -1.20 -6.77
C GLY A 50 -5.10 -0.26 -7.23
N TYR A 51 -5.09 0.06 -8.52
CA TYR A 51 -4.03 0.81 -9.19
C TYR A 51 -4.48 2.25 -9.47
N ASN A 52 -3.86 3.21 -8.79
CA ASN A 52 -4.10 4.64 -9.01
C ASN A 52 -3.42 5.13 -10.32
N VAL A 53 -3.70 6.38 -10.67
CA VAL A 53 -3.16 7.02 -11.88
C VAL A 53 -1.65 7.27 -11.81
N ASP A 54 -1.10 7.47 -10.62
CA ASP A 54 0.32 7.73 -10.38
C ASP A 54 0.66 7.36 -8.92
N ASP A 55 1.90 7.00 -8.64
CA ASP A 55 2.37 6.72 -7.28
C ASP A 55 2.53 8.00 -6.46
N THR A 56 2.75 9.14 -7.12
CA THR A 56 3.02 10.43 -6.47
C THR A 56 1.76 11.25 -6.17
N ILE A 57 0.58 10.64 -6.20
CA ILE A 57 -0.66 11.34 -5.86
C ILE A 57 -0.74 11.65 -4.36
N LYS A 58 -1.48 12.71 -4.04
CA LYS A 58 -1.68 13.16 -2.65
C LYS A 58 -2.51 12.16 -1.85
N ALA A 59 -2.25 12.04 -0.55
CA ALA A 59 -3.04 11.19 0.37
C ALA A 59 -4.54 11.49 0.32
N SER A 60 -4.92 12.77 0.30
CA SER A 60 -6.30 13.21 0.08
C SER A 60 -6.94 12.62 -1.19
N ARG A 61 -6.17 12.55 -2.28
CA ARG A 61 -6.66 11.96 -3.54
C ARG A 61 -6.82 10.44 -3.43
N VAL A 62 -5.90 9.75 -2.76
CA VAL A 62 -6.03 8.30 -2.50
C VAL A 62 -7.30 8.01 -1.70
N LEU A 63 -7.60 8.84 -0.69
CA LEU A 63 -8.81 8.72 0.11
C LEU A 63 -10.07 8.93 -0.75
N GLU A 64 -10.09 9.94 -1.63
CA GLU A 64 -11.20 10.18 -2.56
C GLU A 64 -11.38 9.07 -3.59
N ASP A 65 -10.29 8.50 -4.10
CA ASP A 65 -10.33 7.36 -5.02
C ASP A 65 -10.95 6.12 -4.34
N GLY A 66 -10.77 5.96 -3.02
CA GLY A 66 -11.27 4.82 -2.25
C GLY A 66 -10.53 3.52 -2.51
N TYR A 67 -9.40 3.57 -3.22
CA TYR A 67 -8.54 2.43 -3.48
C TYR A 67 -7.08 2.85 -3.67
N GLY A 68 -6.16 1.89 -3.50
CA GLY A 68 -4.78 2.07 -3.88
C GLY A 68 -3.91 0.82 -3.78
N GLN A 69 -2.64 1.00 -4.09
CA GLN A 69 -1.62 -0.04 -4.07
C GLN A 69 -0.60 0.25 -2.96
N CYS A 70 0.47 -0.53 -2.84
CA CYS A 70 1.51 -0.36 -1.83
C CYS A 70 1.91 1.10 -1.57
N ASN A 71 2.39 1.77 -2.62
CA ASN A 71 2.89 3.14 -2.56
C ASN A 71 1.81 4.17 -2.15
N THR A 72 0.64 4.11 -2.76
CA THR A 72 -0.44 5.09 -2.53
C THR A 72 -1.19 4.82 -1.23
N LYS A 73 -1.47 3.56 -0.88
CA LYS A 73 -2.01 3.18 0.44
C LYS A 73 -1.01 3.51 1.55
N GLY A 74 0.30 3.30 1.32
CA GLY A 74 1.36 3.73 2.25
C GLY A 74 1.36 5.24 2.46
N THR A 75 1.21 6.02 1.39
CA THR A 75 1.09 7.49 1.44
C THR A 75 -0.13 7.92 2.27
N LEU A 76 -1.30 7.31 2.04
CA LEU A 76 -2.49 7.59 2.85
C LEU A 76 -2.31 7.17 4.31
N PHE A 77 -1.77 5.98 4.56
CA PHE A 77 -1.51 5.47 5.91
C PHE A 77 -0.61 6.41 6.70
N MET A 78 0.51 6.83 6.11
CA MET A 78 1.42 7.81 6.73
C MET A 78 0.73 9.13 7.04
N ALA A 79 -0.07 9.66 6.11
CA ALA A 79 -0.80 10.91 6.30
C ALA A 79 -1.78 10.82 7.48
N LEU A 80 -2.54 9.72 7.59
CA LEU A 80 -3.47 9.50 8.68
C LEU A 80 -2.75 9.35 10.02
N LEU A 81 -1.66 8.59 10.08
CA LEU A 81 -0.83 8.44 11.29
C LEU A 81 -0.30 9.79 11.78
N ARG A 82 0.31 10.58 10.89
CA ARG A 82 0.86 11.91 11.24
C ARG A 82 -0.22 12.87 11.68
N SER A 83 -1.42 12.79 11.10
CA SER A 83 -2.56 13.64 11.49
C SER A 83 -3.02 13.45 12.94
N VAL A 84 -2.72 12.30 13.55
CA VAL A 84 -3.02 11.97 14.95
C VAL A 84 -1.78 11.93 15.85
N GLY A 85 -0.65 12.41 15.34
CA GLY A 85 0.60 12.57 16.09
C GLY A 85 1.49 11.32 16.15
N ILE A 86 1.22 10.29 15.34
CA ILE A 86 2.06 9.09 15.28
C ILE A 86 3.23 9.30 14.31
N PRO A 87 4.49 9.24 14.77
CA PRO A 87 5.66 9.35 13.91
C PRO A 87 5.79 8.13 13.01
N CYS A 88 5.99 8.36 11.72
CA CYS A 88 6.21 7.32 10.73
C CYS A 88 7.19 7.75 9.63
N ARG A 89 7.82 6.78 8.98
CA ARG A 89 8.75 6.96 7.85
C ARG A 89 8.49 5.90 6.78
N ILE A 90 9.09 6.07 5.60
CA ILE A 90 8.91 5.14 4.48
C ILE A 90 10.21 4.40 4.21
N HIS A 91 10.12 3.11 3.89
CA HIS A 91 11.24 2.31 3.43
C HIS A 91 11.00 1.95 1.97
N GLY A 92 11.96 2.26 1.11
CA GLY A 92 11.86 2.09 -0.33
C GLY A 92 12.57 0.84 -0.85
N PHE A 93 11.99 0.20 -1.86
CA PHE A 93 12.52 -1.01 -2.48
C PHE A 93 12.24 -1.04 -3.98
N THR A 94 12.81 -2.04 -4.66
CA THR A 94 12.13 -2.68 -5.79
C THR A 94 11.72 -4.10 -5.47
N ILE A 95 10.65 -4.53 -6.13
CA ILE A 95 10.18 -5.91 -6.14
C ILE A 95 10.27 -6.51 -7.55
N ASN A 96 10.40 -7.83 -7.63
CA ASN A 96 10.31 -8.53 -8.89
C ASN A 96 8.85 -8.55 -9.40
N LYS A 97 8.64 -8.24 -10.68
CA LYS A 97 7.30 -8.22 -11.29
C LYS A 97 6.53 -9.53 -11.20
N ALA A 98 7.19 -10.65 -10.96
CA ALA A 98 6.56 -11.96 -10.72
C ALA A 98 5.48 -11.86 -9.63
N LEU A 99 5.67 -11.00 -8.63
CA LEU A 99 4.70 -10.72 -7.58
C LEU A 99 3.36 -10.21 -8.13
N GLN A 100 3.38 -9.45 -9.23
CA GLN A 100 2.18 -8.90 -9.86
C GLN A 100 1.53 -9.85 -10.87
N LYS A 101 2.14 -11.00 -11.16
CA LYS A 101 1.59 -11.98 -12.11
C LYS A 101 0.21 -12.45 -11.65
N GLY A 102 -0.80 -12.33 -12.51
CA GLY A 102 -2.17 -12.70 -12.20
C GLY A 102 -3.05 -11.51 -11.81
N ALA A 103 -2.51 -10.51 -11.11
CA ALA A 103 -3.16 -9.20 -10.97
C ALA A 103 -2.98 -8.36 -12.26
N MET A 104 -1.77 -8.35 -12.80
CA MET A 104 -1.47 -7.99 -14.18
C MET A 104 -1.56 -9.22 -15.08
N THR A 105 -2.21 -9.08 -16.23
CA THR A 105 -2.42 -10.18 -17.19
C THR A 105 -2.04 -9.77 -18.61
N GLY A 106 -1.79 -10.76 -19.46
CA GLY A 106 -1.55 -10.57 -20.90
C GLY A 106 -0.46 -9.54 -21.21
N LEU A 107 -0.78 -8.62 -22.14
CA LEU A 107 0.16 -7.61 -22.61
C LEU A 107 0.67 -6.71 -21.47
N MET A 108 -0.19 -6.37 -20.49
CA MET A 108 0.20 -5.53 -19.35
C MET A 108 1.36 -6.13 -18.57
N TYR A 109 1.33 -7.43 -18.31
CA TYR A 109 2.41 -8.11 -17.59
C TYR A 109 3.67 -8.26 -18.44
N SER A 110 3.51 -8.49 -19.75
CA SER A 110 4.63 -8.64 -20.69
C SER A 110 5.47 -7.35 -20.78
N VAL A 111 4.81 -6.19 -20.89
CA VAL A 111 5.47 -4.89 -21.05
C VAL A 111 5.87 -4.23 -19.72
N ALA A 112 5.48 -4.81 -18.58
CA ALA A 112 5.85 -4.32 -17.26
C ALA A 112 7.36 -4.47 -17.01
N PRO A 113 8.00 -3.47 -16.37
CA PRO A 113 9.41 -3.53 -16.01
C PRO A 113 9.67 -4.70 -15.06
N GLN A 114 10.87 -5.28 -15.10
CA GLN A 114 11.23 -6.42 -14.24
C GLN A 114 11.26 -6.05 -12.76
N ASN A 115 11.76 -4.85 -12.46
CA ASN A 115 11.84 -4.27 -11.12
C ASN A 115 10.78 -3.19 -11.02
N ILE A 116 9.93 -3.29 -10.01
CA ILE A 116 8.84 -2.36 -9.76
C ILE A 116 9.11 -1.62 -8.45
N VAL A 117 9.01 -0.29 -8.47
CA VAL A 117 9.18 0.54 -7.27
C VAL A 117 8.12 0.18 -6.24
N HIS A 118 8.57 -0.09 -5.01
CA HIS A 118 7.73 -0.55 -3.91
C HIS A 118 8.13 0.13 -2.62
N SER A 119 7.24 0.10 -1.64
CA SER A 119 7.52 0.62 -0.30
C SER A 119 6.67 -0.04 0.77
N TRP A 120 7.15 0.05 2.01
CA TRP A 120 6.35 -0.12 3.22
C TRP A 120 6.52 1.07 4.15
N VAL A 121 5.69 1.14 5.19
CA VAL A 121 5.74 2.20 6.20
C VAL A 121 6.36 1.64 7.46
N GLU A 122 7.24 2.40 8.10
CA GLU A 122 7.71 2.11 9.44
C GLU A 122 7.06 3.06 10.44
N ILE A 123 6.52 2.52 11.53
CA ILE A 123 5.88 3.29 12.60
C ILE A 123 6.72 3.24 13.86
N PHE A 124 6.77 4.34 14.61
CA PHE A 124 7.41 4.36 15.92
C PHE A 124 6.37 4.07 17.00
N PHE A 125 6.52 2.95 17.72
CA PHE A 125 5.60 2.50 18.76
C PHE A 125 6.37 1.87 19.92
N GLU A 126 6.08 2.27 21.15
CA GLU A 126 6.72 1.74 22.37
C GLU A 126 8.27 1.71 22.30
N GLY A 127 8.89 2.72 21.67
CA GLY A 127 10.35 2.83 21.56
C GLY A 127 10.98 2.10 20.37
N ASN A 128 10.18 1.41 19.56
CA ASN A 128 10.66 0.57 18.44
C ASN A 128 10.10 1.04 17.10
N TRP A 129 10.85 0.79 16.02
CA TRP A 129 10.36 0.91 14.65
C TRP A 129 9.80 -0.43 14.20
N LEU A 130 8.52 -0.46 13.86
CA LEU A 130 7.83 -1.64 13.34
C LEU A 130 7.57 -1.48 11.85
N ASN A 131 7.80 -2.55 11.08
CA ASN A 131 7.57 -2.58 9.64
C ASN A 131 6.11 -2.91 9.33
N ILE A 132 5.46 -2.05 8.56
CA ILE A 132 4.03 -2.11 8.31
C ILE A 132 3.79 -2.18 6.81
N GLU A 133 3.51 -3.39 6.32
CA GLU A 133 3.21 -3.69 4.92
C GLU A 133 1.89 -4.46 4.75
N GLY A 134 1.40 -5.15 5.80
CA GLY A 134 0.24 -6.05 5.70
C GLY A 134 -1.10 -5.41 5.29
N PHE A 135 -1.19 -4.07 5.26
CA PHE A 135 -2.42 -3.35 4.90
C PHE A 135 -2.69 -3.30 3.38
N ILE A 136 -1.75 -3.74 2.53
CA ILE A 136 -1.86 -3.52 1.08
C ILE A 136 -3.12 -4.16 0.50
N LEU A 137 -3.36 -5.43 0.85
CA LEU A 137 -4.50 -6.19 0.35
C LEU A 137 -5.68 -6.11 1.33
N ASP A 138 -6.85 -5.75 0.81
CA ASP A 138 -8.09 -5.87 1.57
C ASP A 138 -8.44 -7.36 1.80
N VAL A 139 -9.01 -7.65 2.98
CA VAL A 139 -9.36 -9.03 3.39
C VAL A 139 -10.23 -9.75 2.35
N PRO A 140 -11.26 -9.14 1.74
CA PRO A 140 -12.05 -9.80 0.70
C PRO A 140 -11.21 -10.28 -0.50
N TYR A 141 -10.28 -9.46 -0.99
CA TYR A 141 -9.39 -9.84 -2.09
C TYR A 141 -8.50 -11.02 -1.70
N LEU A 142 -7.84 -10.96 -0.53
CA LEU A 142 -6.97 -12.04 -0.06
C LEU A 142 -7.74 -13.35 0.15
N ASN A 143 -8.92 -13.29 0.75
CA ASN A 143 -9.76 -14.47 0.97
C ASN A 143 -10.11 -15.16 -0.34
N LYS A 144 -10.45 -14.40 -1.40
CA LYS A 144 -10.71 -14.98 -2.73
C LYS A 144 -9.50 -15.64 -3.36
N LEU A 145 -8.30 -15.13 -3.12
CA LEU A 145 -7.08 -15.82 -3.54
C LEU A 145 -6.87 -17.11 -2.74
N GLN A 146 -7.09 -17.09 -1.42
CA GLN A 146 -6.96 -18.27 -0.58
C GLN A 146 -8.01 -19.36 -0.91
N GLU A 147 -9.24 -18.97 -1.25
CA GLU A 147 -10.26 -19.88 -1.79
C GLU A 147 -9.80 -20.48 -3.13
N LYS A 148 -9.31 -19.63 -4.05
CA LYS A 148 -8.86 -20.05 -5.39
C LYS A 148 -7.66 -21.01 -5.33
N PHE A 149 -6.76 -20.80 -4.37
CA PHE A 149 -5.53 -21.58 -4.20
C PHE A 149 -5.53 -22.36 -2.88
N TYR A 150 -6.65 -23.00 -2.54
CA TYR A 150 -6.86 -23.68 -1.24
C TYR A 150 -5.83 -24.78 -0.92
N GLU A 151 -5.25 -25.40 -1.96
CA GLU A 151 -4.21 -26.44 -1.86
C GLU A 151 -2.82 -25.88 -1.54
N CYS A 152 -2.60 -24.58 -1.75
CA CYS A 152 -1.33 -23.95 -1.45
C CYS A 152 -1.11 -23.90 0.08
N ASN A 153 -0.11 -24.64 0.54
CA ASN A 153 0.38 -24.60 1.92
C ASN A 153 1.83 -24.12 1.88
N GLY A 154 2.12 -22.98 2.52
CA GLY A 154 3.44 -22.37 2.53
C GLY A 154 3.59 -21.23 1.51
N ASN A 155 4.68 -21.26 0.74
CA ASN A 155 5.09 -20.14 -0.10
C ASN A 155 4.10 -19.85 -1.23
N PHE A 156 3.83 -18.56 -1.46
CA PHE A 156 3.02 -18.09 -2.57
C PHE A 156 3.60 -16.81 -3.14
N CYS A 157 3.66 -16.71 -4.47
CA CYS A 157 4.12 -15.52 -5.19
C CYS A 157 3.25 -15.28 -6.44
N GLY A 158 2.62 -14.12 -6.50
CA GLY A 158 1.69 -13.72 -7.56
C GLY A 158 0.48 -12.99 -6.98
N TYR A 159 -0.37 -12.43 -7.84
CA TYR A 159 -1.59 -11.72 -7.45
C TYR A 159 -1.36 -10.65 -6.38
N CYS A 160 -0.21 -9.99 -6.42
CA CYS A 160 0.22 -9.01 -5.44
C CYS A 160 0.42 -9.57 -4.04
N VAL A 161 0.81 -10.84 -3.92
CA VAL A 161 1.20 -11.51 -2.69
C VAL A 161 2.58 -12.14 -2.89
N ALA A 162 3.46 -12.00 -1.90
CA ALA A 162 4.69 -12.77 -1.78
C ALA A 162 4.97 -13.04 -0.29
N THR A 163 4.67 -14.27 0.15
CA THR A 163 4.75 -14.71 1.55
C THR A 163 5.18 -16.17 1.63
N ASN A 164 5.79 -16.54 2.76
CA ASN A 164 6.16 -17.93 3.07
C ASN A 164 5.04 -18.72 3.78
N ASP A 165 3.98 -18.04 4.25
CA ASP A 165 2.76 -18.66 4.74
C ASP A 165 1.54 -17.97 4.13
N PHE A 166 1.03 -18.54 3.03
CA PHE A 166 -0.09 -18.00 2.30
C PHE A 166 -1.43 -18.16 3.02
N LYS A 167 -1.58 -19.15 3.91
CA LYS A 167 -2.83 -19.36 4.65
C LYS A 167 -2.95 -18.41 5.83
N LYS A 168 -1.82 -18.03 6.43
CA LYS A 168 -1.77 -17.14 7.60
C LYS A 168 -0.72 -16.04 7.42
N PRO A 169 -0.85 -15.17 6.40
CA PRO A 169 0.08 -14.05 6.25
C PRO A 169 -0.09 -13.07 7.42
N GLN A 170 0.98 -12.35 7.75
CA GLN A 170 1.03 -11.41 8.87
C GLN A 170 0.34 -10.08 8.52
N ILE A 171 -0.98 -10.11 8.28
CA ILE A 171 -1.76 -8.94 7.84
C ILE A 171 -2.60 -8.30 8.96
N TYR A 172 -2.57 -8.83 10.17
CA TYR A 172 -3.24 -8.25 11.33
C TYR A 172 -2.19 -7.60 12.23
N TRP A 173 -2.22 -6.27 12.33
CA TRP A 173 -1.31 -5.57 13.20
C TRP A 173 -1.69 -5.78 14.67
N ASN A 174 -0.72 -6.22 15.48
CA ASN A 174 -0.84 -6.32 16.92
C ASN A 174 0.55 -6.10 17.55
N LYS A 175 1.01 -4.85 17.56
CA LYS A 175 2.32 -4.44 18.12
C LYS A 175 3.54 -5.14 17.52
N ASN A 176 3.42 -5.66 16.29
CA ASN A 176 4.48 -6.41 15.61
C ASN A 176 4.55 -5.97 14.15
N ASP A 177 5.61 -6.39 13.47
CA ASP A 177 5.71 -6.23 12.03
C ASP A 177 4.56 -6.94 11.29
N THR A 178 4.19 -6.40 10.12
CA THR A 178 3.20 -6.98 9.22
C THR A 178 3.73 -7.03 7.80
N TYR A 179 3.49 -8.13 7.09
CA TYR A 179 4.02 -8.37 5.76
C TYR A 179 3.03 -9.10 4.86
N ILE A 180 3.10 -8.79 3.56
CA ILE A 180 2.32 -9.49 2.52
C ILE A 180 3.05 -9.56 1.17
N GLN A 181 4.10 -8.75 0.98
CA GLN A 181 4.87 -8.65 -0.27
C GLN A 181 6.40 -8.68 -0.07
N LYS A 182 6.89 -8.72 1.17
CA LYS A 182 8.33 -8.75 1.52
C LYS A 182 9.16 -9.76 0.72
N GLU A 183 8.67 -10.97 0.49
CA GLU A 183 9.44 -12.02 -0.23
C GLU A 183 9.66 -11.69 -1.72
N GLY A 184 9.02 -10.64 -2.24
CA GLY A 184 9.23 -10.14 -3.60
C GLY A 184 10.36 -9.12 -3.74
N ILE A 185 10.92 -8.61 -2.64
CA ILE A 185 11.95 -7.56 -2.64
C ILE A 185 13.23 -8.08 -3.28
N ASN A 186 13.78 -7.30 -4.21
CA ASN A 186 15.02 -7.64 -4.90
C ASN A 186 16.07 -6.52 -4.89
N GLN A 187 15.72 -5.32 -4.40
CA GLN A 187 16.66 -4.25 -4.12
C GLN A 187 16.13 -3.37 -2.99
N ASP A 188 16.98 -3.05 -2.02
CA ASP A 188 16.68 -2.17 -0.89
C ASP A 188 17.29 -0.78 -1.14
N TYR A 189 16.46 0.27 -1.03
CA TYR A 189 16.87 1.67 -1.15
C TYR A 189 17.01 2.39 0.20
N GLY A 190 16.61 1.75 1.29
CA GLY A 190 16.67 2.28 2.64
C GLY A 190 15.51 3.19 3.01
N ILE A 191 15.75 3.98 4.05
CA ILE A 191 14.74 4.76 4.76
C ILE A 191 14.73 6.21 4.28
N PHE A 192 13.53 6.75 4.14
CA PHE A 192 13.28 8.15 3.79
C PHE A 192 12.28 8.79 4.75
N ASN A 193 12.38 10.10 4.91
CA ASN A 193 11.51 10.84 5.83
C ASN A 193 10.07 10.99 5.30
N SER A 194 9.86 10.87 3.99
CA SER A 194 8.55 11.04 3.35
C SER A 194 8.51 10.35 1.97
N PRO A 195 7.32 10.00 1.45
CA PRO A 195 7.18 9.50 0.09
C PRO A 195 7.65 10.54 -0.94
N ASP A 196 7.51 11.85 -0.69
CA ASP A 196 8.02 12.90 -1.56
C ASP A 196 9.54 12.81 -1.74
N GLU A 197 10.28 12.53 -0.66
CA GLU A 197 11.72 12.34 -0.74
C GLU A 197 12.07 11.05 -1.51
N PHE A 198 11.36 9.96 -1.22
CA PHE A 198 11.57 8.68 -1.86
C PHE A 198 11.33 8.76 -3.37
N PHE A 199 10.15 9.19 -3.81
CA PHE A 199 9.80 9.23 -5.23
C PHE A 199 10.58 10.27 -6.03
N ARG A 200 11.13 11.30 -5.39
CA ARG A 200 12.07 12.23 -6.04
C ARG A 200 13.38 11.53 -6.45
N LYS A 201 13.84 10.55 -5.68
CA LYS A 201 15.06 9.78 -5.95
C LYS A 201 14.79 8.50 -6.73
N HIS A 202 13.65 7.86 -6.47
CA HIS A 202 13.28 6.54 -6.95
C HIS A 202 11.83 6.56 -7.46
N SER A 203 11.64 6.93 -8.73
CA SER A 203 10.33 6.85 -9.39
C SER A 203 10.34 5.75 -10.45
N GLN A 204 9.16 5.18 -10.71
CA GLN A 204 9.05 4.21 -11.79
C GLN A 204 9.23 4.92 -13.14
N GLU A 205 10.28 4.58 -13.85
CA GLU A 205 10.54 5.18 -15.16
C GLU A 205 9.59 4.62 -16.22
N PHE A 206 8.80 5.52 -16.81
CA PHE A 206 8.00 5.25 -17.99
C PHE A 206 8.30 6.27 -19.07
N SER A 207 8.39 5.83 -20.32
CA SER A 207 8.30 6.77 -21.44
C SER A 207 6.92 7.46 -21.44
N PRO A 208 6.79 8.68 -21.98
CA PRO A 208 5.51 9.41 -21.98
C PRO A 208 4.34 8.59 -22.56
N LEU A 209 4.61 7.83 -23.63
CA LEU A 209 3.63 6.94 -24.25
C LEU A 209 3.20 5.80 -23.31
N LYS A 210 4.15 5.13 -22.64
CA LYS A 210 3.85 4.06 -21.68
C LYS A 210 3.09 4.61 -20.47
N LYS A 211 3.47 5.79 -19.99
CA LYS A 211 2.76 6.49 -18.89
C LYS A 211 1.31 6.77 -19.29
N TRP A 212 1.09 7.36 -20.46
CA TRP A 212 -0.26 7.62 -20.96
C TRP A 212 -1.09 6.33 -21.09
N PHE A 213 -0.50 5.27 -21.64
CA PHE A 213 -1.18 3.97 -21.79
C PHE A 213 -1.56 3.36 -20.44
N TYR A 214 -0.65 3.35 -19.46
CA TYR A 214 -0.93 2.91 -18.10
C TYR A 214 -2.09 3.71 -17.48
N GLN A 215 -2.02 5.03 -17.55
CA GLN A 215 -2.97 5.95 -16.92
C GLN A 215 -4.38 5.86 -17.52
N ASN A 216 -4.50 5.63 -18.82
CA ASN A 216 -5.80 5.71 -19.51
C ASN A 216 -6.43 4.34 -19.77
N ILE A 217 -5.62 3.29 -19.91
CA ILE A 217 -6.05 1.95 -20.31
C ILE A 217 -5.57 0.91 -19.29
N GLY A 218 -4.25 0.80 -19.10
CA GLY A 218 -3.63 -0.31 -18.36
C GLY A 218 -4.17 -0.47 -16.93
N ARG A 219 -4.17 0.60 -16.13
CA ARG A 219 -4.66 0.55 -14.75
C ARG A 219 -6.15 0.21 -14.66
N LYS A 220 -6.96 0.59 -15.65
CA LYS A 220 -8.39 0.28 -15.66
C LYS A 220 -8.62 -1.22 -15.87
N LEU A 221 -7.89 -1.83 -16.80
CA LEU A 221 -7.91 -3.28 -17.01
C LEU A 221 -7.42 -4.04 -15.77
N MET A 222 -6.35 -3.55 -15.14
CA MET A 222 -5.83 -4.13 -13.91
C MET A 222 -6.86 -4.03 -12.77
N ASN A 223 -7.52 -2.87 -12.61
CA ASN A 223 -8.57 -2.69 -11.60
C ASN A 223 -9.80 -3.54 -11.86
N GLN A 224 -10.22 -3.72 -13.12
CA GLN A 224 -11.30 -4.65 -13.49
C GLN A 224 -10.94 -6.08 -13.10
N ASN A 225 -9.70 -6.52 -13.37
CA ASN A 225 -9.24 -7.85 -12.98
C ASN A 225 -9.18 -8.02 -11.46
N VAL A 226 -8.65 -7.03 -10.73
CA VAL A 226 -8.65 -7.03 -9.25
C VAL A 226 -10.08 -7.11 -8.71
N SER A 227 -11.01 -6.35 -9.27
CA SER A 227 -12.42 -6.35 -8.90
C SER A 227 -13.09 -7.71 -9.18
N LYS A 228 -12.78 -8.34 -10.31
CA LYS A 228 -13.22 -9.71 -10.63
C LYS A 228 -12.68 -10.74 -9.63
N ILE A 229 -11.40 -10.65 -9.27
CA ILE A 229 -10.78 -11.55 -8.28
C ILE A 229 -11.45 -11.37 -6.91
N ARG A 230 -11.68 -10.12 -6.48
CA ARG A 230 -12.38 -9.80 -5.23
C ARG A 230 -13.82 -10.33 -5.20
N GLY A 231 -14.43 -10.56 -6.37
CA GLY A 231 -15.83 -10.93 -6.49
C GLY A 231 -16.80 -9.75 -6.38
N ASP A 232 -16.32 -8.52 -6.62
CA ASP A 232 -17.16 -7.32 -6.68
C ASP A 232 -18.11 -7.35 -7.90
N VAL A 233 -17.72 -8.06 -8.97
CA VAL A 233 -18.47 -8.17 -10.22
C VAL A 233 -18.88 -9.62 -10.41
N LYS A 234 -20.20 -9.87 -10.52
CA LYS A 234 -20.77 -11.15 -10.96
C LYS A 234 -20.74 -11.25 -12.47
#